data_AF-A0A7L2VFL7-F1
#
_entry.id   AF-A0A7L2VFL7-F1
#
_cell.length_a   1.000
_cell.length_b   1.000
_cell.length_c   1.000
_cell.angle_alpha   90.00
_cell.angle_beta   90.00
_cell.angle_gamma   90.00
#
_symmetry.space_group_name_H-M   'P 1'
#
loop_
_entity.id
_entity.type
_entity.pdbx_description
1 polymer ?
#
loop_
_entity_poly.entity_id
_entity_poly.type
_entity_poly.pdbx_seq_one_letter_code
_entity_poly.pdbx_strand_id
1 'polypeptide(L)'
;GGARTEQLRLRFRQFRYQEAGAPGAACRRLRELSRGWLRPELRSKEQILELLVLEQFLSILPEEIQSWVWVRHPESCAQAVALAESFQGGSWQQQVTVRVKLEEVTPGDLEDPQELGDPWEPPGGWRDRVAPAKETEEEE
;
A
#
# COMPACT_ATOMS: atom_id res chain seq x y z
N GLY A 1 -7.38 21.51 12.20
CA GLY A 1 -8.35 20.44 12.44
C GLY A 1 -8.27 19.40 11.35
N GLY A 2 -8.68 18.16 11.64
CA GLY A 2 -8.62 17.00 10.74
C GLY A 2 -9.33 17.21 9.39
N ALA A 3 -10.47 17.90 9.36
CA ALA A 3 -11.26 18.14 8.15
C ALA A 3 -10.48 18.84 7.01
N ARG A 4 -9.60 19.79 7.33
CA ARG A 4 -8.78 20.50 6.34
C ARG A 4 -7.71 19.58 5.74
N THR A 5 -7.10 18.74 6.58
CA THR A 5 -6.10 17.75 6.15
C THR A 5 -6.73 16.74 5.19
N GLU A 6 -7.94 16.28 5.52
CA GLU A 6 -8.70 15.34 4.70
C GLU A 6 -9.12 15.94 3.36
N GLN A 7 -9.56 17.19 3.34
CA GLN A 7 -9.86 17.89 2.08
C GLN A 7 -8.63 18.00 1.16
N LEU A 8 -7.45 18.27 1.71
CA LEU A 8 -6.20 18.34 0.95
C LEU A 8 -5.77 16.96 0.43
N ARG A 9 -5.97 15.89 1.22
CA ARG A 9 -5.78 14.51 0.78
C ARG A 9 -6.65 14.18 -0.43
N LEU A 10 -7.96 14.45 -0.34
CA LEU A 10 -8.90 14.19 -1.42
C LEU A 10 -8.52 14.98 -2.67
N ARG A 11 -8.19 16.26 -2.52
CA ARG A 11 -7.70 17.08 -3.65
C ARG A 11 -6.42 16.53 -4.27
N PHE A 12 -5.48 16.03 -3.47
CA PHE A 12 -4.27 15.38 -3.97
C PHE A 12 -4.59 14.11 -4.78
N ARG A 13 -5.44 13.22 -4.25
CA ARG A 13 -5.79 11.94 -4.89
C ARG A 13 -6.70 12.09 -6.11
N GLN A 14 -7.58 13.09 -6.10
CA GLN A 14 -8.56 13.33 -7.17
C GLN A 14 -8.06 14.30 -8.24
N PHE A 15 -6.89 14.92 -8.06
CA PHE A 15 -6.31 15.85 -9.01
C PHE A 15 -6.15 15.18 -10.39
N ARG A 16 -6.74 15.80 -11.41
CA ARG A 16 -6.64 15.33 -12.79
C ARG A 16 -5.60 16.11 -13.56
N TYR A 17 -4.88 15.43 -14.45
CA TYR A 17 -3.88 16.08 -15.30
C TYR A 17 -4.46 17.22 -16.14
N GLN A 18 -5.71 17.08 -16.60
CA GLN A 18 -6.43 18.10 -17.38
C GLN A 18 -6.66 19.41 -16.62
N GLU A 19 -6.60 19.40 -15.28
CA GLU A 19 -6.66 20.62 -14.46
C GLU A 19 -5.38 21.45 -14.58
N ALA A 20 -4.29 20.86 -15.10
CA ALA A 20 -3.04 21.55 -15.41
C ALA A 20 -2.85 21.73 -16.91
N GLY A 21 -2.52 22.96 -17.32
CA GLY A 21 -2.19 23.26 -18.72
C GLY A 21 -0.85 22.70 -19.20
N ALA A 22 -0.04 22.09 -18.32
CA ALA A 22 1.29 21.55 -18.64
C ALA A 22 1.78 20.52 -17.60
N PRO A 23 2.70 19.60 -17.96
CA PRO A 23 3.26 18.62 -17.03
C PRO A 23 3.96 19.24 -15.82
N GLY A 24 4.72 20.32 -16.04
CA GLY A 24 5.41 21.02 -14.96
C GLY A 24 4.43 21.68 -13.97
N ALA A 25 3.30 22.19 -14.48
CA ALA A 25 2.24 22.74 -13.64
C ALA A 25 1.53 21.64 -12.84
N ALA A 26 1.25 20.48 -13.46
CA ALA A 26 0.68 19.32 -12.77
C ALA A 26 1.58 18.84 -11.62
N CYS A 27 2.88 18.67 -11.88
CA CYS A 27 3.84 18.24 -10.87
C CYS A 27 3.94 19.24 -9.71
N ARG A 28 4.00 20.54 -10.01
CA ARG A 28 4.00 21.60 -8.98
C ARG A 28 2.75 21.53 -8.12
N ARG A 29 1.57 21.40 -8.75
CA ARG A 29 0.29 21.34 -8.03
C ARG A 29 0.19 20.13 -7.12
N LEU A 30 0.61 18.95 -7.59
CA LEU A 30 0.68 17.74 -6.78
C LEU A 30 1.61 17.91 -5.56
N ARG A 31 2.76 18.58 -5.73
CA ARG A 31 3.69 18.86 -4.61
C ARG A 31 3.08 19.81 -3.58
N GLU A 32 2.34 20.83 -4.01
CA GLU A 32 1.65 21.75 -3.09
C GLU A 32 0.57 21.02 -2.28
N LEU A 33 -0.25 20.21 -2.96
CA LEU A 33 -1.31 19.43 -2.34
C LEU A 33 -0.74 18.39 -1.36
N SER A 34 0.33 17.68 -1.75
CA SER A 34 0.98 16.69 -0.88
C SER A 34 1.61 17.32 0.35
N ARG A 35 2.27 18.47 0.23
CA ARG A 35 2.78 19.23 1.39
C ARG A 35 1.66 19.73 2.29
N GLY A 36 0.56 20.22 1.73
CA GLY A 36 -0.59 20.66 2.51
C GLY A 36 -1.24 19.53 3.32
N TRP A 37 -1.33 18.33 2.73
CA TRP A 37 -1.87 17.14 3.38
C TRP A 37 -0.89 16.54 4.41
N LEU A 38 0.31 16.17 3.97
CA LEU A 38 1.29 15.45 4.79
C LEU A 38 2.03 16.35 5.78
N ARG A 39 2.17 17.65 5.47
CA ARG A 39 2.87 18.66 6.29
C ARG A 39 4.25 18.17 6.76
N PRO A 40 5.16 17.82 5.83
CA PRO A 40 6.48 17.27 6.18
C PRO A 40 7.35 18.22 7.01
N GLU A 41 7.01 19.52 7.05
CA GLU A 41 7.68 20.51 7.89
C GLU A 41 7.32 20.36 9.38
N LEU A 42 6.27 19.61 9.70
CA LEU A 42 5.74 19.44 11.07
C LEU A 42 5.61 17.97 11.49
N ARG A 43 5.90 17.03 10.58
CA ARG A 43 5.76 15.60 10.82
C ARG A 43 7.05 14.86 10.53
N SER A 44 7.40 13.93 11.40
CA SER A 44 8.49 12.98 11.14
C SER A 44 8.13 12.04 9.99
N LYS A 45 9.13 11.36 9.43
CA LYS A 45 8.94 10.34 8.40
C LYS A 45 7.96 9.27 8.88
N GLU A 46 8.10 8.81 10.10
CA GLU A 46 7.27 7.77 10.73
C GLU A 46 5.82 8.24 10.83
N GLN A 47 5.59 9.49 11.25
CA GLN A 47 4.25 10.06 11.29
C GLN A 47 3.62 10.19 9.90
N ILE A 48 4.40 10.48 8.86
CA ILE A 48 3.92 10.49 7.48
C ILE A 48 3.54 9.06 7.04
N LEU A 49 4.38 8.07 7.33
CA LEU A 49 4.08 6.67 7.01
C LEU A 49 2.81 6.21 7.71
N GLU A 50 2.63 6.52 8.99
CA GLU A 50 1.41 6.21 9.74
C GLU A 50 0.16 6.82 9.09
N LEU A 51 0.22 8.05 8.57
CA LEU A 51 -0.90 8.65 7.84
C LEU A 51 -1.22 7.91 6.53
N LEU A 52 -0.20 7.43 5.82
CA LEU A 52 -0.39 6.64 4.61
C LEU A 52 -0.96 5.25 4.92
N VAL A 53 -0.49 4.62 6.00
CA VAL A 53 -1.03 3.34 6.48
C VAL A 53 -2.48 3.51 6.91
N LEU A 54 -2.81 4.58 7.63
CA LEU A 54 -4.18 4.88 8.03
C LEU A 54 -5.09 5.07 6.82
N GLU A 55 -4.66 5.86 5.82
CA GLU A 55 -5.39 6.01 4.56
C GLU A 55 -5.65 4.65 3.90
N GLN A 56 -4.60 3.83 3.77
CA GLN A 56 -4.71 2.52 3.14
C GLN A 56 -5.64 1.59 3.94
N PHE A 57 -5.48 1.56 5.27
CA PHE A 57 -6.31 0.76 6.17
C PHE A 57 -7.78 1.10 6.00
N LEU A 58 -8.13 2.39 6.04
CA LEU A 58 -9.51 2.82 5.83
C LEU A 58 -10.04 2.42 4.44
N SER A 59 -9.20 2.42 3.40
CA SER A 59 -9.62 2.09 2.03
C SER A 59 -9.90 0.60 1.80
N ILE A 60 -9.30 -0.30 2.59
CA ILE A 60 -9.46 -1.77 2.42
C ILE A 60 -10.52 -2.37 3.33
N LEU A 61 -11.07 -1.60 4.26
CA LEU A 61 -12.17 -2.05 5.11
C LEU A 61 -13.40 -2.40 4.24
N PRO A 62 -14.14 -3.46 4.57
CA PRO A 62 -15.45 -3.73 3.98
C PRO A 62 -16.38 -2.51 4.14
N GLU A 63 -17.29 -2.29 3.19
CA GLU A 63 -18.10 -1.07 3.10
C GLU A 63 -18.88 -0.76 4.40
N GLU A 64 -19.40 -1.79 5.05
CA GLU A 64 -20.18 -1.69 6.30
C GLU A 64 -19.33 -1.15 7.45
N ILE A 65 -18.08 -1.61 7.56
CA ILE A 65 -17.15 -1.15 8.60
C ILE A 65 -16.54 0.19 8.19
N GLN A 66 -16.17 0.35 6.91
CA GLN A 66 -15.57 1.57 6.39
C GLN A 66 -16.47 2.78 6.66
N SER A 67 -17.75 2.70 6.28
CA SER A 67 -18.71 3.79 6.51
C SER A 67 -18.86 4.14 8.00
N TRP A 68 -18.85 3.13 8.86
CA TRP A 68 -18.95 3.31 10.31
C TRP A 68 -17.69 3.94 10.92
N VAL A 69 -16.51 3.49 10.52
CA VAL A 69 -15.21 4.03 11.00
C VAL A 69 -15.01 5.45 10.46
N TRP A 70 -15.37 5.71 9.21
CA TRP A 70 -15.14 6.99 8.53
C TRP A 70 -15.85 8.17 9.20
N VAL A 71 -17.09 7.97 9.64
CA VAL A 71 -17.90 9.00 10.33
C VAL A 71 -17.25 9.49 11.62
N ARG A 72 -16.39 8.67 12.23
CA ARG A 72 -15.71 8.99 13.49
C ARG A 72 -14.33 9.62 13.30
N HIS A 73 -13.90 9.82 12.05
CA HIS A 73 -12.67 10.52 11.66
C HIS A 73 -11.43 10.11 12.49
N PRO A 74 -11.01 8.84 12.46
CA PRO A 74 -9.82 8.41 13.19
C PRO A 74 -8.58 9.19 12.71
N GLU A 75 -7.74 9.62 13.65
CA GLU A 75 -6.50 10.34 13.38
C GLU A 75 -5.26 9.42 13.42
N SER A 76 -5.44 8.15 13.81
CA SER A 76 -4.38 7.14 13.85
C SER A 76 -4.89 5.75 13.50
N CYS A 77 -3.97 4.87 13.06
CA CYS A 77 -4.27 3.45 12.82
C CYS A 77 -4.85 2.78 14.07
N ALA A 78 -4.27 3.06 15.25
CA ALA A 78 -4.76 2.51 16.51
C ALA A 78 -6.21 2.90 16.80
N GLN A 79 -6.60 4.16 16.54
CA GLN A 79 -8.00 4.59 16.67
C GLN A 79 -8.89 3.89 15.65
N ALA A 80 -8.45 3.80 14.39
CA ALA A 80 -9.22 3.15 13.33
C ALA A 80 -9.44 1.65 13.61
N VAL A 81 -8.43 0.95 14.15
CA VAL A 81 -8.52 -0.46 14.55
C VAL A 81 -9.49 -0.63 15.72
N ALA A 82 -9.33 0.14 16.80
CA ALA A 82 -10.25 0.06 17.94
C ALA A 82 -11.71 0.31 17.53
N LEU A 83 -11.91 1.25 16.60
CA LEU A 83 -13.21 1.49 15.98
C LEU A 83 -13.68 0.27 15.20
N ALA A 84 -12.89 -0.23 14.24
CA ALA A 84 -13.25 -1.40 13.44
C ALA A 84 -13.58 -2.64 14.31
N GLU A 85 -12.82 -2.90 15.37
CA GLU A 85 -13.05 -4.02 16.30
C GLU A 85 -14.34 -3.86 17.10
N SER A 86 -14.71 -2.61 17.45
CA SER A 86 -15.97 -2.32 18.15
C SER A 86 -17.20 -2.36 17.24
N PHE A 87 -17.03 -2.54 15.93
CA PHE A 87 -18.13 -2.73 14.99
C PHE A 87 -18.81 -4.07 15.25
N GLN A 88 -19.93 -4.03 15.98
CA GLN A 88 -20.80 -5.17 16.30
C GLN A 88 -21.75 -5.57 15.15
N GLY A 89 -21.46 -5.18 13.92
CA GLY A 89 -22.19 -5.66 12.74
C GLY A 89 -21.68 -7.05 12.37
N GLY A 90 -22.53 -8.06 12.53
CA GLY A 90 -22.16 -9.47 12.50
C GLY A 90 -21.21 -9.88 11.37
N SER A 91 -20.17 -10.61 11.77
CA SER A 91 -19.39 -11.50 10.92
C SER A 91 -18.34 -10.90 10.00
N TRP A 92 -17.20 -10.52 10.60
CA TRP A 92 -15.90 -10.69 9.94
C TRP A 92 -15.63 -12.15 9.48
N GLN A 93 -16.42 -13.12 9.98
CA GLN A 93 -16.31 -14.56 9.70
C GLN A 93 -16.94 -14.99 8.36
N GLN A 94 -17.71 -14.13 7.68
CA GLN A 94 -18.37 -14.49 6.41
C GLN A 94 -17.47 -14.31 5.17
N GLN A 95 -16.26 -13.76 5.30
CA GLN A 95 -15.34 -13.60 4.17
C GLN A 95 -14.38 -14.78 3.95
N VAL A 96 -14.40 -15.81 4.80
CA VAL A 96 -13.69 -17.08 4.55
C VAL A 96 -14.66 -18.08 3.94
N THR A 97 -15.06 -17.85 2.70
CA THR A 97 -15.66 -18.93 1.89
C THR A 97 -15.23 -18.80 0.44
N VAL A 98 -13.91 -18.88 0.23
CA VAL A 98 -13.43 -19.38 -1.06
C VAL A 98 -13.88 -20.83 -1.13
N ARG A 99 -14.82 -21.14 -2.03
CA ARG A 99 -15.13 -22.52 -2.40
C ARG A 99 -13.88 -23.10 -3.07
N VAL A 100 -12.93 -23.60 -2.28
CA VAL A 100 -12.00 -24.60 -2.77
C VAL A 100 -12.89 -25.81 -3.07
N LYS A 101 -13.25 -26.00 -4.34
CA LYS A 101 -13.72 -27.30 -4.79
C LYS A 101 -12.52 -28.22 -4.57
N LEU A 102 -12.54 -28.95 -3.47
CA LEU A 102 -11.66 -30.09 -3.29
C LEU A 102 -12.19 -31.13 -4.28
N GLU A 103 -11.65 -31.13 -5.50
CA GLU A 103 -11.66 -32.35 -6.29
C GLU A 103 -10.72 -33.30 -5.55
N GLU A 104 -11.29 -34.30 -4.90
CA GLU A 104 -10.53 -35.46 -4.43
C GLU A 104 -9.83 -36.07 -5.65
N VAL A 105 -8.52 -35.84 -5.76
CA VAL A 105 -7.69 -36.64 -6.64
C VAL A 105 -7.56 -38.00 -5.97
N THR A 106 -8.17 -39.01 -6.58
CA THR A 106 -7.97 -40.41 -6.22
C THR A 106 -6.47 -40.74 -6.32
N PRO A 107 -5.84 -41.28 -5.26
CA PRO A 107 -4.44 -41.66 -5.31
C PRO A 107 -4.29 -42.95 -6.13
N GLY A 108 -4.25 -42.79 -7.45
CA GLY A 108 -4.09 -43.87 -8.43
C GLY A 108 -3.23 -43.48 -9.63
N ASP A 109 -3.12 -42.18 -9.95
CA ASP A 109 -2.36 -41.68 -11.10
C ASP A 109 -1.08 -40.93 -10.67
N LEU A 110 -0.31 -41.51 -9.73
CA LEU A 110 1.10 -41.15 -9.59
C LEU A 110 1.87 -41.80 -10.74
N GLU A 111 1.84 -41.14 -11.91
CA GLU A 111 2.84 -41.37 -12.94
C GLU A 111 4.19 -40.80 -12.48
N ASP A 112 5.18 -41.69 -12.56
CA ASP A 112 6.63 -41.57 -12.38
C ASP A 112 7.23 -40.15 -12.22
N PRO A 113 7.78 -39.81 -11.03
CA PRO A 113 8.60 -38.62 -10.86
C PRO A 113 10.04 -38.86 -11.35
N GLN A 114 10.24 -38.92 -12.67
CA GLN A 114 11.58 -38.89 -13.26
C GLN A 114 11.74 -38.04 -14.54
N GLU A 115 10.91 -37.00 -14.71
CA GLU A 115 11.07 -36.02 -15.80
C GLU A 115 10.71 -34.59 -15.33
N LEU A 116 11.21 -34.16 -14.17
CA LEU A 116 11.19 -32.75 -13.76
C LEU A 116 12.60 -32.18 -13.97
N GLY A 117 12.82 -31.67 -15.18
CA GLY A 117 13.99 -30.90 -15.57
C GLY A 117 14.24 -29.70 -14.64
N ASP A 118 15.50 -29.29 -14.61
CA ASP A 118 16.14 -28.55 -13.53
C ASP A 118 15.40 -27.31 -13.00
N PRO A 119 15.55 -27.01 -11.69
CA PRO A 119 14.98 -25.82 -11.06
C PRO A 119 15.53 -24.54 -11.69
N TRP A 120 14.67 -23.86 -12.44
CA TRP A 120 14.73 -22.45 -12.86
C TRP A 120 16.16 -21.88 -13.07
N GLU A 121 16.60 -21.81 -14.32
CA GLU A 121 17.73 -20.96 -14.70
C GLU A 121 17.25 -19.50 -14.80
N PRO A 122 17.84 -18.53 -14.07
CA PRO A 122 17.56 -17.12 -14.31
C PRO A 122 18.02 -16.74 -15.72
N PRO A 123 17.26 -15.93 -16.48
CA PRO A 123 17.74 -15.41 -17.76
C PRO A 123 19.01 -14.58 -17.49
N GLY A 124 20.15 -15.05 -18.00
CA GLY A 124 21.48 -14.51 -17.70
C GLY A 124 21.60 -13.00 -17.97
N GLY A 125 22.46 -12.34 -17.19
CA GLY A 125 22.88 -10.96 -17.44
C GLY A 125 23.05 -10.02 -16.24
N TRP A 126 22.92 -10.51 -15.00
CA TRP A 126 22.91 -9.66 -13.79
C TRP A 126 24.12 -9.87 -12.88
N ARG A 127 25.04 -10.78 -13.23
CA ARG A 127 26.25 -11.05 -12.42
C ARG A 127 27.40 -10.06 -12.62
N ASP A 128 27.30 -9.08 -13.53
CA ASP A 128 28.43 -8.19 -13.87
C ASP A 128 28.22 -6.70 -13.55
N ARG A 129 27.48 -6.34 -12.49
CA ARG A 129 27.48 -4.95 -11.98
C ARG A 129 27.71 -4.84 -10.48
N VAL A 130 28.70 -5.56 -9.97
CA VAL A 130 29.43 -5.09 -8.78
C VAL A 130 30.57 -4.21 -9.30
N ALA A 131 30.31 -2.91 -9.42
CA ALA A 131 31.38 -1.96 -9.64
C ALA A 131 32.27 -1.94 -8.39
N PRO A 132 33.60 -2.08 -8.50
CA PRO A 132 34.48 -1.89 -7.36
C PRO A 132 34.42 -0.43 -6.92
N ALA A 133 34.19 -0.23 -5.62
CA ALA A 133 34.35 1.06 -4.97
C ALA A 133 35.79 1.55 -5.23
N LYS A 134 35.95 2.70 -5.86
CA LYS A 134 37.24 3.38 -5.88
C LYS A 134 37.39 4.08 -4.55
N GLU A 135 38.23 3.49 -3.70
CA GLU A 135 38.94 4.17 -2.63
C GLU A 135 39.61 5.41 -3.23
N THR A 136 39.24 6.58 -2.75
CA THR A 136 40.06 7.79 -2.93
C THR A 136 41.01 7.82 -1.74
N GLU A 137 42.21 7.29 -1.95
CA GLU A 137 43.37 7.56 -1.11
C GLU A 137 43.71 9.05 -1.16
N GLU A 138 43.95 9.58 0.03
CA GLU A 138 44.66 10.83 0.33
C GLU A 138 46.13 10.75 -0.12
N GLU A 139 46.72 11.93 -0.34
CA GLU A 139 48.16 12.30 -0.42
C GLU A 139 48.35 13.23 -1.64
N GLU A 140 48.94 14.43 -1.56
CA GLU A 140 49.62 15.20 -0.51
C GLU A 140 49.63 16.67 -0.98
#